data_AF-A0A9D7RZG2-F1
#
_entry.id   AF-A0A9D7RZG2-F1
#
_cell.length_a   1.000
_cell.length_b   1.000
_cell.length_c   1.000
_cell.angle_alpha   90.00
_cell.angle_beta   90.00
_cell.angle_gamma   90.00
#
_symmetry.space_group_name_H-M   'P 1'
#
loop_
_entity.id
_entity.type
_entity.pdbx_description
1 polymer ?
#
loop_
_entity_poly.entity_id
_entity_poly.type
_entity_poly.pdbx_seq_one_letter_code
_entity_poly.pdbx_strand_id
1 'polypeptide(L)'
;MIRTLLILAAVAACLSGPAQAATIYKCRQAGGVTSYQDAPCPGRQIGVLRTPTTAAQANTKPPAAKTPKLAPGTPGSVAASTPRPTPTGRAPRPSFKCTRPDGSFYYTGDARPKRTLVDAPSGDQVFALVPGAPAPPPGKAWAQDQCATATRADACQYYQEQIAHNDEQKARAGGDANRLTREGQRLRAIYNHRCS
;
A
#
# COMPACT_ATOMS: atom_id res chain seq x y z
N MET A 1 9.59 24.12 -44.38
CA MET A 1 9.32 23.86 -42.95
C MET A 1 7.96 23.18 -42.68
N ILE A 2 6.94 23.36 -43.54
CA ILE A 2 5.61 22.76 -43.33
C ILE A 2 5.55 21.24 -43.58
N ARG A 3 6.37 20.69 -44.49
CA ARG A 3 6.38 19.24 -44.81
C ARG A 3 6.90 18.34 -43.67
N THR A 4 7.81 18.84 -42.83
CA THR A 4 8.40 18.06 -41.72
C THR A 4 7.42 17.88 -40.56
N LEU A 5 6.49 18.82 -40.37
CA LEU A 5 5.44 18.77 -39.35
C LEU A 5 4.37 17.71 -39.65
N LEU A 6 4.06 17.48 -40.93
CA LEU A 6 3.08 16.47 -41.33
C LEU A 6 3.55 15.03 -41.10
N ILE A 7 4.86 14.78 -41.20
CA ILE A 7 5.42 13.44 -40.99
C ILE A 7 5.45 13.09 -39.48
N LEU A 8 5.73 14.05 -38.59
CA LEU A 8 5.68 13.82 -37.15
C LEU A 8 4.25 13.54 -36.63
N ALA A 9 3.24 14.21 -37.20
CA ALA A 9 1.84 13.99 -36.82
C ALA A 9 1.33 12.59 -37.22
N ALA A 10 1.79 12.04 -38.34
CA ALA A 10 1.40 10.71 -38.79
C ALA A 10 1.98 9.57 -37.93
N VAL A 11 3.19 9.74 -37.38
CA VAL A 11 3.83 8.72 -36.52
C VAL A 11 3.18 8.64 -35.13
N ALA A 12 2.65 9.76 -34.61
CA ALA A 12 1.99 9.80 -33.30
C ALA A 12 0.64 9.05 -33.25
N ALA A 13 -0.04 8.87 -34.40
CA ALA A 13 -1.34 8.23 -34.45
C ALA A 13 -1.29 6.68 -34.41
N CYS A 14 -0.12 6.06 -34.64
CA CYS A 14 0.01 4.61 -34.76
C CYS A 14 0.30 3.87 -33.43
N LEU A 15 0.47 4.55 -32.29
CA LEU A 15 0.78 3.90 -31.01
C LEU A 15 -0.42 3.70 -30.07
N SER A 16 -1.62 4.14 -30.46
CA SER A 16 -2.85 3.98 -29.66
C SER A 16 -3.67 2.75 -30.11
N GLY A 17 -3.12 1.56 -29.92
CA GLY A 17 -3.87 0.31 -30.03
C GLY A 17 -4.77 0.08 -28.80
N PRO A 18 -6.00 -0.45 -28.96
CA PRO A 18 -6.87 -0.77 -27.84
C PRO A 18 -6.27 -1.91 -26.99
N ALA A 19 -6.16 -1.70 -25.67
CA ALA A 19 -5.78 -2.75 -24.73
C ALA A 19 -6.86 -3.85 -24.74
N GLN A 20 -6.52 -5.03 -25.25
CA GLN A 20 -7.44 -6.16 -25.28
C GLN A 20 -7.64 -6.73 -23.87
N ALA A 21 -8.83 -7.26 -23.60
CA ALA A 21 -9.20 -7.77 -22.29
C ALA A 21 -8.39 -9.03 -21.96
N ALA A 22 -7.50 -8.92 -20.98
CA ALA A 22 -6.71 -10.06 -20.55
C ALA A 22 -7.59 -10.99 -19.71
N THR A 23 -7.64 -12.26 -20.11
CA THR A 23 -8.29 -13.32 -19.35
C THR A 23 -7.23 -14.05 -18.55
N ILE A 24 -7.28 -13.91 -17.23
CA ILE A 24 -6.33 -14.53 -16.30
C ILE A 24 -6.99 -15.78 -15.69
N TYR A 25 -6.43 -16.95 -15.97
CA TYR A 25 -6.87 -18.23 -15.43
C TYR A 25 -6.20 -18.49 -14.08
N LYS A 26 -7.02 -18.85 -13.08
CA LYS A 26 -6.55 -19.30 -11.76
C LYS A 26 -6.46 -20.82 -11.78
N CYS A 27 -5.24 -21.34 -11.65
CA CYS A 27 -4.92 -22.75 -11.76
C CYS A 27 -4.52 -23.32 -10.40
N ARG A 28 -4.89 -24.59 -10.15
CA ARG A 28 -4.39 -25.34 -9.00
C ARG A 28 -3.44 -26.43 -9.48
N GLN A 29 -2.18 -26.36 -9.05
CA GLN A 29 -1.15 -27.33 -9.39
C GLN A 29 -1.17 -28.53 -8.44
N ALA A 30 -0.53 -29.63 -8.86
CA ALA A 30 -0.22 -30.75 -7.97
C ALA A 30 0.63 -30.24 -6.80
N GLY A 31 0.25 -30.57 -5.56
CA GLY A 31 0.84 -29.99 -4.35
C GLY A 31 0.03 -28.84 -3.74
N GLY A 32 -1.10 -28.45 -4.34
CA GLY A 32 -2.05 -27.52 -3.72
C GLY A 32 -1.72 -26.03 -3.90
N VAL A 33 -0.62 -25.71 -4.59
CA VAL A 33 -0.23 -24.33 -4.93
C VAL A 33 -1.19 -23.75 -5.98
N THR A 34 -1.52 -22.47 -5.81
CA THR A 34 -2.37 -21.71 -6.74
C THR A 34 -1.50 -20.78 -7.60
N SER A 35 -1.63 -20.88 -8.92
CA SER A 35 -0.95 -19.99 -9.88
C SER A 35 -1.96 -19.25 -10.77
N TYR A 36 -1.53 -18.14 -11.37
CA TYR A 36 -2.33 -17.33 -12.30
C TYR A 36 -1.61 -17.23 -13.64
N GLN A 37 -2.31 -17.49 -14.74
CA GLN A 37 -1.72 -17.59 -16.07
C GLN A 37 -2.68 -17.00 -17.12
N ASP A 38 -2.14 -16.44 -18.21
CA ASP A 38 -2.97 -15.91 -19.32
C ASP A 38 -3.44 -17.01 -20.30
N ALA A 39 -2.87 -18.21 -20.18
CA ALA A 39 -3.29 -19.40 -20.92
C ALA A 39 -4.17 -20.33 -20.06
N PRO A 40 -5.06 -21.13 -20.67
CA PRO A 40 -5.84 -22.14 -19.97
C PRO A 40 -4.97 -23.07 -19.12
N CYS A 41 -5.48 -23.48 -17.96
CA CYS A 41 -4.72 -24.31 -17.04
C CYS A 41 -4.41 -25.68 -17.69
N PRO A 42 -3.15 -26.16 -17.69
CA PRO A 42 -2.83 -27.51 -18.14
C PRO A 42 -3.37 -28.60 -17.20
N GLY A 43 -3.86 -28.21 -16.02
CA GLY A 43 -4.51 -29.08 -15.04
C GLY A 43 -5.87 -28.52 -14.60
N ARG A 44 -6.12 -28.50 -13.29
CA ARG A 44 -7.42 -28.10 -12.76
C ARG A 44 -7.58 -26.57 -12.70
N GLN A 45 -8.44 -26.05 -13.56
CA GLN A 45 -8.90 -24.66 -13.50
C GLN A 45 -9.86 -24.49 -12.31
N ILE A 46 -9.57 -23.49 -11.47
CA ILE A 46 -10.39 -23.17 -10.29
C ILE A 46 -11.07 -21.81 -10.40
N GLY A 47 -10.73 -20.99 -11.40
CA GLY A 47 -11.42 -19.74 -11.69
C GLY A 47 -10.87 -19.01 -12.91
N VAL A 48 -11.62 -18.02 -13.38
CA VAL A 48 -11.22 -17.12 -14.48
C VAL A 48 -11.49 -15.69 -14.03
N LEU A 49 -10.47 -14.85 -14.06
CA LEU A 49 -10.56 -13.42 -13.82
C LEU A 49 -10.48 -12.72 -15.16
N ARG A 50 -11.48 -11.90 -15.49
CA ARG A 50 -11.43 -11.02 -16.67
C ARG A 50 -11.07 -9.64 -16.18
N THR A 51 -9.98 -9.07 -16.69
CA THR A 51 -9.68 -7.66 -16.40
C THR A 51 -10.55 -6.77 -17.29
N PRO A 52 -11.25 -5.78 -16.72
CA PRO A 52 -12.06 -4.86 -17.51
C PRO A 52 -11.15 -3.98 -18.37
N THR A 53 -11.52 -3.77 -19.63
CA THR A 53 -10.72 -3.00 -20.60
C THR A 53 -11.03 -1.51 -20.61
N THR A 54 -12.04 -1.08 -19.86
CA THR A 54 -12.44 0.32 -19.76
C THR A 54 -12.84 0.68 -18.34
N ALA A 55 -12.61 1.94 -17.94
CA ALA A 55 -13.05 2.47 -16.65
C ALA A 55 -14.57 2.35 -16.44
N ALA A 56 -15.36 2.35 -17.53
CA ALA A 56 -16.80 2.11 -17.49
C ALA A 56 -17.16 0.68 -17.04
N GLN A 57 -16.32 -0.32 -17.31
CA GLN A 57 -16.52 -1.72 -16.89
C GLN A 57 -15.98 -2.01 -15.48
N ALA A 58 -15.08 -1.17 -14.94
CA ALA A 58 -14.60 -1.32 -13.56
C ALA A 58 -15.67 -0.98 -12.51
N ASN A 59 -16.69 -0.20 -12.89
CA ASN A 59 -17.78 0.24 -12.01
C ASN A 59 -19.05 -0.62 -12.10
N THR A 60 -19.06 -1.70 -12.89
CA THR A 60 -20.20 -2.64 -12.87
C THR A 60 -20.05 -3.58 -11.69
N LYS A 61 -21.08 -3.59 -10.81
CA LYS A 61 -21.20 -4.52 -9.69
C LYS A 61 -20.95 -5.95 -10.20
N PRO A 62 -20.01 -6.72 -9.61
CA PRO A 62 -19.71 -8.07 -10.08
C PRO A 62 -21.01 -8.89 -10.09
N PRO A 63 -21.31 -9.65 -11.17
CA PRO A 63 -22.45 -10.54 -11.15
C PRO A 63 -22.26 -11.54 -10.02
N ALA A 64 -23.31 -11.75 -9.23
CA ALA A 64 -23.33 -12.73 -8.16
C ALA A 64 -22.85 -14.07 -8.73
N ALA A 65 -21.85 -14.67 -8.06
CA ALA A 65 -21.35 -15.98 -8.44
C ALA A 65 -22.52 -16.95 -8.53
N LYS A 66 -22.79 -17.47 -9.74
CA LYS A 66 -23.74 -18.57 -9.91
C LYS A 66 -23.14 -19.77 -9.18
N THR A 67 -23.71 -20.08 -8.02
CA THR A 67 -23.53 -21.37 -7.34
C THR A 67 -23.81 -22.49 -8.35
N PRO A 68 -22.87 -23.41 -8.59
CA PRO A 68 -23.15 -24.59 -9.41
C PRO A 68 -24.32 -25.36 -8.79
N LYS A 69 -25.34 -25.65 -9.60
CA LYS A 69 -26.43 -26.55 -9.23
C LYS A 69 -25.82 -27.93 -9.01
N LEU A 70 -25.79 -28.40 -7.75
CA LEU A 70 -25.40 -29.78 -7.42
C LEU A 70 -26.34 -30.72 -8.18
N ALA A 71 -25.77 -31.64 -8.95
CA ALA A 71 -26.50 -32.81 -9.43
C ALA A 71 -26.90 -33.68 -8.21
N PRO A 72 -28.09 -34.30 -8.20
CA PRO A 72 -28.45 -35.25 -7.16
C PRO A 72 -27.61 -36.51 -7.31
N GLY A 73 -26.57 -36.63 -6.49
CA GLY A 73 -25.78 -37.84 -6.31
C GLY A 73 -26.12 -38.47 -4.96
N THR A 74 -26.53 -39.74 -5.04
CA THR A 74 -26.54 -40.84 -4.06
C THR A 74 -26.10 -40.53 -2.61
N PRO A 75 -26.81 -41.02 -1.57
CA PRO A 75 -26.43 -40.82 -0.17
C PRO A 75 -25.15 -41.62 0.15
N GLY A 76 -24.02 -40.95 0.03
CA GLY A 76 -22.70 -41.45 0.38
C GLY A 76 -22.13 -40.69 1.57
N SER A 77 -21.99 -41.42 2.68
CA SER A 77 -21.04 -41.25 3.79
C SER A 77 -20.72 -39.81 4.26
N VAL A 78 -21.12 -39.52 5.50
CA VAL A 78 -20.76 -38.29 6.23
C VAL A 78 -19.25 -38.28 6.48
N ALA A 79 -18.48 -37.76 5.52
CA ALA A 79 -17.05 -37.53 5.71
C ALA A 79 -16.88 -36.44 6.78
N ALA A 80 -16.27 -36.82 7.90
CA ALA A 80 -15.90 -35.92 8.98
C ALA A 80 -15.20 -34.68 8.42
N SER A 81 -15.79 -33.51 8.66
CA SER A 81 -15.25 -32.23 8.21
C SER A 81 -13.94 -31.99 8.93
N THR A 82 -12.82 -32.10 8.23
CA THR A 82 -11.52 -31.68 8.75
C THR A 82 -11.62 -30.20 9.11
N PRO A 83 -11.20 -29.76 10.31
CA PRO A 83 -11.29 -28.36 10.69
C PRO A 83 -10.53 -27.53 9.67
N ARG A 84 -11.24 -26.54 9.09
CA ARG A 84 -10.66 -25.59 8.15
C ARG A 84 -9.46 -24.93 8.84
N PRO A 85 -8.25 -24.93 8.26
CA PRO A 85 -7.12 -24.24 8.86
C PRO A 85 -7.50 -22.78 9.06
N THR A 86 -7.50 -22.35 10.32
CA THR A 86 -7.65 -20.95 10.70
C THR A 86 -6.58 -20.17 9.93
N PRO A 87 -6.92 -19.10 9.20
CA PRO A 87 -5.90 -18.29 8.55
C PRO A 87 -4.91 -17.83 9.61
N THR A 88 -3.69 -18.37 9.54
CA THR A 88 -2.56 -17.92 10.36
C THR A 88 -2.47 -16.41 10.18
N GLY A 89 -2.60 -15.68 11.29
CA GLY A 89 -2.63 -14.22 11.30
C GLY A 89 -1.54 -13.64 10.42
N ARG A 90 -1.87 -12.59 9.68
CA ARG A 90 -0.92 -11.88 8.83
C ARG A 90 0.35 -11.59 9.64
N ALA A 91 1.51 -12.00 9.13
CA ALA A 91 2.78 -11.74 9.82
C ALA A 91 2.87 -10.25 10.21
N PRO A 92 3.28 -9.93 11.45
CA PRO A 92 3.40 -8.55 11.90
C PRO A 92 4.26 -7.76 10.93
N ARG A 93 3.73 -6.64 10.43
CA ARG A 93 4.52 -5.74 9.59
C ARG A 93 5.57 -5.06 10.46
N PRO A 94 6.82 -4.93 10.00
CA PRO A 94 7.85 -4.24 10.77
C PRO A 94 7.47 -2.77 10.99
N SER A 95 7.78 -2.27 12.19
CA SER A 95 7.64 -0.88 12.57
C SER A 95 9.00 -0.32 12.97
N PHE A 96 9.23 0.94 12.60
CA PHE A 96 10.46 1.66 12.94
C PHE A 96 10.12 2.94 13.68
N LYS A 97 10.86 3.24 14.75
CA LYS A 97 10.83 4.52 15.45
C LYS A 97 11.97 5.35 14.90
N CYS A 98 11.64 6.45 14.24
CA CYS A 98 12.60 7.40 13.71
C CYS A 98 12.64 8.65 14.60
N THR A 99 13.83 9.06 15.01
CA THR A 99 14.08 10.27 15.79
C THR A 99 14.66 11.32 14.87
N ARG A 100 14.03 12.50 14.88
CA ARG A 100 14.47 13.67 14.13
C ARG A 100 15.61 14.38 14.86
N PRO A 101 16.35 15.26 14.18
CA PRO A 101 17.43 16.04 14.80
C PRO A 101 16.96 16.95 15.95
N ASP A 102 15.70 17.37 15.95
CA ASP A 102 15.09 18.17 17.03
C ASP A 102 14.68 17.32 18.26
N GLY A 103 14.94 16.01 18.24
CA GLY A 103 14.58 15.07 19.30
C GLY A 103 13.14 14.55 19.23
N SER A 104 12.29 15.13 18.37
CA SER A 104 10.95 14.59 18.14
C SER A 104 11.04 13.25 17.42
N PHE A 105 10.09 12.35 17.65
CA PHE A 105 10.08 11.05 16.99
C PHE A 105 8.78 10.82 16.21
N TYR A 106 8.81 9.83 15.33
CA TYR A 106 7.63 9.33 14.64
C TYR A 106 7.81 7.85 14.31
N TYR A 107 6.69 7.18 14.08
CA TYR A 107 6.68 5.79 13.61
C TYR A 107 6.47 5.72 12.11
N THR A 108 7.19 4.81 11.46
CA THR A 108 7.06 4.51 10.03
C THR A 108 7.15 3.00 9.77
N GLY A 109 6.89 2.59 8.53
CA GLY A 109 6.82 1.20 8.09
C GLY A 109 8.02 0.80 7.25
N ASP A 110 8.86 1.76 6.91
CA ASP A 110 10.12 1.61 6.21
C ASP A 110 11.26 2.08 7.11
N ALA A 111 12.39 1.38 7.07
CA ALA A 111 13.60 1.80 7.78
C ALA A 111 14.31 2.99 7.08
N ARG A 112 13.61 3.75 6.23
CA ARG A 112 14.21 4.77 5.37
C ARG A 112 14.26 6.09 6.12
N PRO A 113 15.43 6.51 6.63
CA PRO A 113 15.54 7.77 7.31
C PRO A 113 15.28 8.93 6.34
N LYS A 114 14.44 9.87 6.74
CA LYS A 114 14.23 11.09 5.96
C LYS A 114 15.40 12.04 6.16
N ARG A 115 15.62 12.87 5.15
CA ARG A 115 16.60 13.95 5.18
C ARG A 115 15.85 15.27 5.35
N THR A 116 16.32 16.09 6.27
CA THR A 116 15.75 17.41 6.54
C THR A 116 16.85 18.45 6.57
N LEU A 117 16.51 19.64 6.09
CA LEU A 117 17.38 20.81 6.23
C LEU A 117 17.17 21.37 7.64
N VAL A 118 18.24 21.46 8.43
CA VAL A 118 18.22 22.04 9.78
C VAL A 118 19.13 23.25 9.83
N ASP A 119 18.93 24.12 10.83
CA ASP A 119 19.87 25.19 11.12
C ASP A 119 21.23 24.61 11.52
N ALA A 120 22.29 25.12 10.91
CA ALA A 120 23.65 24.75 11.30
C ALA A 120 23.91 25.37 12.68
N PRO A 121 24.24 24.58 13.72
CA PRO A 121 24.64 25.13 14.99
C PRO A 121 25.88 25.97 14.75
N SER A 122 25.95 27.14 15.40
CA SER A 122 27.07 28.07 15.34
C SER A 122 28.32 27.58 16.11
N GLY A 123 28.37 26.29 16.49
CA GLY A 123 29.49 25.66 17.21
C GLY A 123 29.79 24.25 16.70
N ASP A 124 30.81 23.60 17.27
CA ASP A 124 31.49 22.35 16.86
C ASP A 124 30.62 21.06 16.71
N GLN A 125 29.30 21.17 16.66
CA GLN A 125 28.44 20.02 16.32
C GLN A 125 28.61 19.67 14.85
N VAL A 126 29.44 18.67 14.61
CA VAL A 126 29.65 18.07 13.29
C VAL A 126 28.41 17.26 12.90
N PHE A 127 27.59 17.77 11.99
CA PHE A 127 26.60 16.94 11.31
C PHE A 127 27.33 15.97 10.38
N ALA A 128 26.98 14.68 10.46
CA ALA A 128 27.49 13.69 9.52
C ALA A 128 27.10 14.11 8.10
N LEU A 129 28.11 14.17 7.21
CA LEU A 129 27.90 14.39 5.77
C LEU A 129 26.95 13.31 5.26
N VAL A 130 25.74 13.71 4.87
CA VAL A 130 24.75 12.79 4.33
C VAL A 130 25.18 12.39 2.92
N PRO A 131 25.44 11.10 2.62
CA PRO A 131 25.93 10.68 1.31
C PRO A 131 24.95 11.07 0.18
N GLY A 132 25.49 11.64 -0.90
CA GLY A 132 24.71 12.07 -2.06
C GLY A 132 23.81 13.29 -1.80
N ALA A 133 24.03 14.03 -0.71
CA ALA A 133 23.36 15.30 -0.49
C ALA A 133 24.01 16.43 -1.33
N PRO A 134 23.21 17.32 -1.95
CA PRO A 134 23.77 18.55 -2.52
C PRO A 134 24.33 19.43 -1.40
N ALA A 135 25.22 20.35 -1.74
CA ALA A 135 25.76 21.32 -0.78
C ALA A 135 24.61 22.07 -0.08
N PRO A 136 24.60 22.15 1.26
CA PRO A 136 23.55 22.87 1.97
C PRO A 136 23.70 24.40 1.77
N PRO A 137 22.60 25.16 1.84
CA PRO A 137 22.65 26.62 1.86
C PRO A 137 23.47 27.16 3.05
N PRO A 138 24.00 28.40 2.97
CA PRO A 138 24.69 29.03 4.10
C PRO A 138 23.82 29.05 5.37
N GLY A 139 24.42 28.68 6.51
CA GLY A 139 23.73 28.62 7.80
C GLY A 139 22.80 27.41 7.99
N LYS A 140 22.75 26.47 7.04
CA LYS A 140 21.95 25.25 7.12
C LYS A 140 22.83 24.01 6.98
N ALA A 141 22.33 22.87 7.46
CA ALA A 141 22.96 21.58 7.29
C ALA A 141 21.92 20.50 6.93
N TRP A 142 22.36 19.48 6.20
CA TRP A 142 21.55 18.28 6.02
C TRP A 142 21.67 17.40 7.25
N ALA A 143 20.54 17.07 7.83
CA ALA A 143 20.46 16.07 8.87
C ALA A 143 19.60 14.90 8.42
N GLN A 144 19.90 13.73 8.96
CA GLN A 144 19.22 12.48 8.65
C GLN A 144 18.59 11.93 9.92
N ASP A 145 17.34 11.50 9.82
CA ASP A 145 16.65 10.88 10.94
C ASP A 145 17.36 9.58 11.35
N GLN A 146 17.30 9.24 12.63
CA GLN A 146 17.82 7.98 13.14
C GLN A 146 16.67 7.01 13.38
N CYS A 147 16.61 5.93 12.58
CA CYS A 147 15.54 4.95 12.68
C CYS A 147 16.02 3.64 13.32
N ALA A 148 15.31 3.20 14.36
CA ALA A 148 15.51 1.91 15.01
C ALA A 148 14.26 1.02 14.86
N THR A 149 14.45 -0.30 14.94
CA THR A 149 13.32 -1.23 15.02
C THR A 149 12.50 -0.94 16.27
N ALA A 150 11.17 -1.01 16.14
CA ALA A 150 10.26 -0.75 17.24
C ALA A 150 9.17 -1.80 17.30
N THR A 151 8.65 -2.05 18.50
CA THR A 151 7.62 -3.06 18.69
C THR A 151 6.28 -2.61 18.10
N ARG A 152 5.45 -3.58 17.72
CA ARG A 152 4.08 -3.30 17.26
C ARG A 152 3.28 -2.58 18.34
N ALA A 153 3.44 -2.97 19.61
CA ALA A 153 2.73 -2.37 20.74
C ALA A 153 3.04 -0.87 20.86
N ASP A 154 4.32 -0.48 20.83
CA ASP A 154 4.73 0.92 20.95
C ASP A 154 4.19 1.77 19.79
N ALA A 155 4.24 1.24 18.56
CA ALA A 155 3.72 1.94 17.39
C ALA A 155 2.19 2.13 17.48
N CYS A 156 1.46 1.10 17.93
CA CYS A 156 0.01 1.17 18.08
C CYS A 156 -0.42 2.14 19.15
N GLN A 157 0.25 2.13 20.31
CA GLN A 157 0.00 3.09 21.38
C GLN A 157 0.23 4.53 20.89
N TYR A 158 1.34 4.79 20.21
CA TYR A 158 1.62 6.11 19.63
C TYR A 158 0.50 6.60 18.70
N TYR A 159 0.02 5.76 17.77
CA TYR A 159 -1.05 6.18 16.87
C TYR A 159 -2.39 6.37 17.59
N GLN A 160 -2.67 5.59 18.62
CA GLN A 160 -3.86 5.76 19.44
C GLN A 160 -3.84 7.12 20.17
N GLU A 161 -2.71 7.49 20.77
CA GLU A 161 -2.50 8.80 21.40
C GLU A 161 -2.63 9.95 20.39
N GLN A 162 -2.07 9.80 19.19
CA GLN A 162 -2.20 10.81 18.12
C GLN A 162 -3.65 10.98 17.64
N ILE A 163 -4.41 9.88 17.54
CA ILE A 163 -5.84 9.94 17.20
C ILE A 163 -6.60 10.69 18.29
N ALA A 164 -6.38 10.35 19.57
CA ALA A 164 -7.02 11.03 20.70
C ALA A 164 -6.68 12.53 20.73
N HIS A 165 -5.40 12.89 20.58
CA HIS A 165 -4.97 14.27 20.49
C HIS A 165 -5.64 15.02 19.33
N ASN A 166 -5.73 14.39 18.15
CA ASN A 166 -6.38 15.00 16.99
C ASN A 166 -7.88 15.21 17.22
N ASP A 167 -8.57 14.26 17.85
CA ASP A 167 -9.98 14.34 18.19
C ASP A 167 -10.25 15.45 19.22
N GLU A 168 -9.39 15.61 20.23
CA GLU A 168 -9.45 16.72 21.19
C GLU A 168 -9.23 18.09 20.53
N GLN A 169 -8.22 18.21 19.65
CA GLN A 169 -7.98 19.43 18.90
C GLN A 169 -9.18 19.78 18.02
N LYS A 170 -9.80 18.76 17.40
CA LYS A 170 -10.99 18.95 16.57
C LYS A 170 -12.17 19.46 17.39
N ALA A 171 -12.37 18.96 18.61
CA ALA A 171 -13.43 19.42 19.51
C ALA A 171 -13.27 20.90 19.90
N ARG A 172 -12.04 21.41 19.94
CA ARG A 172 -11.73 22.82 20.26
C ARG A 172 -11.67 23.73 19.03
N ALA A 173 -11.54 23.16 17.84
CA ALA A 173 -11.30 23.91 16.61
C ALA A 173 -12.60 24.41 15.96
N GLY A 174 -12.67 25.72 15.71
CA GLY A 174 -13.69 26.32 14.85
C GLY A 174 -13.35 26.15 13.36
N GLY A 175 -12.39 26.91 12.85
CA GLY A 175 -12.07 26.96 11.41
C GLY A 175 -11.24 25.78 10.86
N ASP A 176 -10.45 25.11 11.70
CA ASP A 176 -9.51 24.05 11.27
C ASP A 176 -10.10 22.62 11.26
N ALA A 177 -11.40 22.49 11.51
CA ALA A 177 -12.06 21.18 11.68
C ALA A 177 -11.89 20.23 10.48
N ASN A 178 -11.83 20.78 9.26
CA ASN A 178 -11.65 19.99 8.03
C ASN A 178 -10.24 19.40 7.91
N ARG A 179 -9.21 20.18 8.27
CA ARG A 179 -7.82 19.71 8.28
C ARG A 179 -7.65 18.60 9.31
N LEU A 180 -8.16 18.82 10.52
CA LEU A 180 -8.09 17.84 11.61
C LEU A 180 -8.85 16.57 11.25
N THR A 181 -10.03 16.66 10.64
CA THR A 181 -10.79 15.48 10.18
C THR A 181 -10.01 14.63 9.18
N ARG A 182 -9.34 15.24 8.20
CA ARG A 182 -8.50 14.51 7.23
C ARG A 182 -7.31 13.83 7.91
N GLU A 183 -6.67 14.50 8.85
CA GLU A 183 -5.54 13.91 9.59
C GLU A 183 -6.00 12.76 10.49
N GLY A 184 -7.13 12.90 11.20
CA GLY A 184 -7.71 11.83 11.99
C GLY A 184 -8.08 10.60 11.15
N GLN A 185 -8.63 10.79 9.95
CA GLN A 185 -8.87 9.69 9.00
C GLN A 185 -7.57 9.01 8.57
N ARG A 186 -6.52 9.79 8.27
CA ARG A 186 -5.19 9.26 7.92
C ARG A 186 -4.61 8.41 9.07
N LEU A 187 -4.64 8.92 10.29
CA LEU A 187 -4.12 8.22 11.47
C LEU A 187 -4.86 6.91 11.73
N ARG A 188 -6.20 6.91 11.63
CA ARG A 188 -7.01 5.68 11.77
C ARG A 188 -6.71 4.66 10.68
N ALA A 189 -6.50 5.09 9.43
CA ALA A 189 -6.12 4.18 8.36
C ALA A 189 -4.76 3.52 8.61
N ILE A 190 -3.78 4.31 9.10
CA ILE A 190 -2.46 3.79 9.46
C ILE A 190 -2.55 2.82 10.65
N TYR A 191 -3.30 3.19 11.69
CA TYR A 191 -3.53 2.34 12.85
C TYR A 191 -4.16 1.01 12.43
N ASN A 192 -5.27 1.03 11.68
CA ASN A 192 -5.91 -0.20 11.21
C ASN A 192 -4.95 -1.06 10.39
N HIS A 193 -4.17 -0.47 9.48
CA HIS A 193 -3.25 -1.25 8.66
C HIS A 193 -2.08 -1.90 9.44
N ARG A 194 -1.69 -1.33 10.58
CA ARG A 194 -0.52 -1.79 11.38
C ARG A 194 -0.90 -2.57 12.63
N CYS A 195 -2.08 -2.31 13.17
CA CYS A 195 -2.51 -2.75 14.49
C CYS A 195 -3.66 -3.77 14.43
N SER A 196 -4.28 -4.01 13.27
CA SER A 196 -5.18 -5.15 13.06
C SER A 196 -4.41 -6.44 12.74
#